data_AF-A0A497M1X9-F1
#
_entry.id   AF-A0A497M1X9-F1
#
_cell.length_a   1.000
_cell.length_b   1.000
_cell.length_c   1.000
_cell.angle_alpha   90.00
_cell.angle_beta   90.00
_cell.angle_gamma   90.00
#
_symmetry.space_group_name_H-M   'P 1'
#
loop_
_entity.id
_entity.type
_entity.pdbx_description
1 polymer ?
#
loop_
_entity_poly.entity_id
_entity_poly.type
_entity_poly.pdbx_seq_one_letter_code
_entity_poly.pdbx_strand_id
1 'polypeptide(L)'
;MTNQRKLKFNLLAIERRRDKVTSTVLAERSNLEIVLLPIDKLKPHEKGSPLYLELLKKEILRDGMLKYPIIADEKTHVILDGMHRWLALKNLGYKLIPVILVDALRNLKIRVGTRRIHRYITDSKEEISIEKVILAGLSGQLMKPRSTRHFFPFSKFQRINYPLHLLKKDKPQDVSKYLAKMNREECGLAIKEWLDEISEELEFLTKRKKEVEKEKREFLNRIKDFTNGFKV
;
A
#
# COMPACT_ATOMS: atom_id res chain seq x y z
N MET A 1 22.63 -34.57 -32.83
CA MET A 1 22.13 -33.25 -32.36
C MET A 1 20.62 -33.33 -32.03
N THR A 2 20.21 -34.19 -31.08
CA THR A 2 18.77 -34.53 -30.99
C THR A 2 18.28 -34.91 -29.59
N ASN A 3 18.77 -34.27 -28.53
CA ASN A 3 18.18 -34.45 -27.20
C ASN A 3 17.96 -33.17 -26.37
N GLN A 4 18.56 -32.03 -26.75
CA GLN A 4 18.30 -30.74 -26.08
C GLN A 4 17.04 -30.01 -26.60
N ARG A 5 16.56 -30.32 -27.81
CA ARG A 5 15.36 -29.65 -28.37
C ARG A 5 14.03 -30.18 -27.81
N LYS A 6 13.95 -31.46 -27.40
CA LYS A 6 12.74 -32.03 -26.79
C LYS A 6 12.53 -31.58 -25.34
N LEU A 7 13.60 -31.40 -24.55
CA LEU A 7 13.46 -30.86 -23.17
C LEU A 7 13.03 -29.38 -23.15
N LYS A 8 13.48 -28.56 -24.10
CA LYS A 8 13.06 -27.15 -24.21
C LYS A 8 11.59 -26.99 -24.58
N PHE A 9 11.03 -27.90 -25.36
CA PHE A 9 9.60 -27.85 -25.72
C PHE A 9 8.67 -28.20 -24.55
N ASN A 10 9.11 -29.06 -23.61
CA ASN A 10 8.31 -29.39 -22.44
C ASN A 10 8.36 -28.33 -21.33
N LEU A 11 9.48 -27.59 -21.16
CA LEU A 11 9.52 -26.48 -20.18
C LEU A 11 8.62 -25.31 -20.60
N LEU A 12 8.55 -25.01 -21.91
CA LEU A 12 7.66 -23.98 -22.46
C LEU A 12 6.16 -24.34 -22.35
N ALA A 13 5.83 -25.64 -22.23
CA ALA A 13 4.45 -26.08 -22.04
C ALA A 13 4.00 -25.97 -20.57
N ILE A 14 4.93 -26.04 -19.60
CA ILE A 14 4.63 -25.96 -18.17
C ILE A 14 4.48 -24.49 -17.71
N GLU A 15 5.14 -23.53 -18.36
CA GLU A 15 4.93 -22.10 -18.08
C GLU A 15 3.64 -21.51 -18.68
N ARG A 16 2.94 -22.24 -19.56
CA ARG A 16 1.70 -21.78 -20.23
C ARG A 16 0.40 -22.12 -19.47
N ARG A 17 0.50 -22.54 -18.20
CA ARG A 17 -0.66 -22.70 -17.29
C ARG A 17 -0.66 -21.67 -16.13
N ARG A 18 -0.25 -20.43 -16.40
CA ARG A 18 -0.65 -19.29 -15.56
C ARG A 18 -1.91 -18.67 -16.17
N ASP A 19 -2.96 -18.58 -15.37
CA ASP A 19 -4.27 -18.07 -15.77
C ASP A 19 -4.19 -16.77 -16.58
N LYS A 20 -4.93 -16.74 -17.67
CA LYS A 20 -4.93 -15.78 -18.79
C LYS A 20 -5.44 -14.35 -18.46
N VAL A 21 -5.19 -13.81 -17.27
CA VAL A 21 -5.69 -12.47 -16.86
C VAL A 21 -4.66 -11.69 -16.06
N THR A 22 -3.51 -11.40 -16.65
CA THR A 22 -2.51 -10.53 -16.00
C THR A 22 -1.90 -9.63 -17.05
N SER A 23 -2.45 -8.43 -17.21
CA SER A 23 -1.81 -7.35 -17.96
C SER A 23 -0.92 -6.57 -17.00
N THR A 24 0.39 -6.57 -17.24
CA THR A 24 1.37 -5.84 -16.45
C THR A 24 1.37 -4.37 -16.88
N VAL A 25 1.20 -3.45 -15.93
CA VAL A 25 1.39 -2.01 -16.12
C VAL A 25 2.69 -1.64 -15.39
N LEU A 26 3.74 -1.27 -16.11
CA LEU A 26 4.98 -0.83 -15.45
C LEU A 26 4.83 0.64 -15.03
N ALA A 27 5.06 0.94 -13.75
CA ALA A 27 5.25 2.31 -13.30
C ALA A 27 6.70 2.71 -13.60
N GLU A 28 6.90 3.76 -14.40
CA GLU A 28 8.17 4.19 -15.01
C GLU A 28 9.34 4.53 -14.04
N ARG A 29 9.18 4.35 -12.72
CA ARG A 29 10.18 4.76 -11.71
C ARG A 29 10.42 3.77 -10.57
N SER A 30 9.86 2.55 -10.64
CA SER A 30 10.17 1.50 -9.67
C SER A 30 10.08 0.12 -10.34
N ASN A 31 10.99 -0.80 -10.01
CA ASN A 31 10.94 -2.20 -10.46
C ASN A 31 9.77 -2.99 -9.83
N LEU A 32 8.66 -2.32 -9.52
CA LEU A 32 7.47 -2.91 -8.94
C LEU A 32 6.52 -3.27 -10.06
N GLU A 33 6.22 -4.55 -10.17
CA GLU A 33 5.23 -5.04 -11.11
C GLU A 33 3.84 -4.68 -10.61
N ILE A 34 3.04 -3.98 -11.45
CA ILE A 34 1.63 -3.74 -11.20
C ILE A 34 0.83 -4.65 -12.11
N VAL A 35 -0.06 -5.44 -11.52
CA VAL A 35 -0.90 -6.39 -12.22
C VAL A 35 -2.38 -6.05 -12.03
N LEU A 36 -3.22 -6.39 -12.99
CA LEU A 36 -4.66 -6.36 -12.79
C LEU A 36 -5.12 -7.69 -12.18
N LEU A 37 -5.79 -7.62 -11.03
CA LEU A 37 -6.41 -8.78 -10.40
C LEU A 37 -7.94 -8.65 -10.34
N PRO A 38 -8.67 -9.77 -10.42
CA PRO A 38 -10.08 -9.81 -10.05
C PRO A 38 -10.29 -9.31 -8.62
N ILE A 39 -11.18 -8.34 -8.44
CA ILE A 39 -11.39 -7.66 -7.16
C ILE A 39 -11.85 -8.64 -6.06
N ASP A 40 -12.51 -9.72 -6.46
CA ASP A 40 -13.06 -10.75 -5.57
C ASP A 40 -12.00 -11.75 -5.08
N LYS A 41 -10.80 -11.76 -5.68
CA LYS A 41 -9.67 -12.59 -5.18
C LYS A 41 -8.97 -11.96 -3.98
N LEU A 42 -9.16 -10.66 -3.75
CA LEU A 42 -8.49 -9.90 -2.69
C LEU A 42 -9.22 -10.05 -1.36
N LYS A 43 -8.45 -10.12 -0.28
CA LYS A 43 -8.94 -10.34 1.08
C LYS A 43 -8.62 -9.15 1.97
N PRO A 44 -9.61 -8.44 2.51
CA PRO A 44 -9.34 -7.38 3.46
C PRO A 44 -8.93 -7.94 4.82
N HIS A 45 -8.02 -7.27 5.53
CA HIS A 45 -7.64 -7.62 6.90
C HIS A 45 -8.27 -6.70 7.96
N GLU A 46 -8.74 -5.52 7.57
CA GLU A 46 -9.37 -4.54 8.45
C GLU A 46 -10.71 -4.04 7.90
N LYS A 47 -11.56 -3.51 8.78
CA LYS A 47 -12.82 -2.86 8.41
C LYS A 47 -12.58 -1.49 7.78
N GLY A 48 -13.46 -1.07 6.88
CA GLY A 48 -13.48 0.29 6.34
C GLY A 48 -14.30 1.26 7.18
N SER A 49 -13.84 2.51 7.29
CA SER A 49 -14.69 3.65 7.68
C SER A 49 -15.76 3.94 6.60
N PRO A 50 -17.05 4.00 6.97
CA PRO A 50 -18.15 4.33 6.05
C PRO A 50 -18.01 5.73 5.44
N LEU A 51 -17.68 6.74 6.26
CA LEU A 51 -17.56 8.12 5.79
C LEU A 51 -16.41 8.27 4.78
N TYR A 52 -15.25 7.66 5.06
CA TYR A 52 -14.12 7.73 4.15
C TYR A 52 -14.35 6.95 2.84
N LEU A 53 -15.11 5.86 2.88
CA LEU A 53 -15.55 5.16 1.66
C LEU A 53 -16.33 6.11 0.74
N GLU A 54 -17.32 6.82 1.27
CA GLU A 54 -18.14 7.72 0.44
C GLU A 54 -17.34 8.90 -0.11
N LEU A 55 -16.40 9.45 0.66
CA LEU A 55 -15.48 10.49 0.19
C LEU A 55 -14.63 9.98 -0.98
N LEU A 56 -14.05 8.79 -0.83
CA LEU A 56 -13.16 8.23 -1.84
C LEU A 56 -13.91 7.79 -3.10
N LYS A 57 -15.14 7.26 -2.97
CA LYS A 57 -16.00 6.95 -4.13
C LYS A 57 -16.28 8.20 -4.96
N LYS A 58 -16.62 9.33 -4.31
CA LYS A 58 -16.87 10.60 -5.00
C LYS A 58 -15.62 11.09 -5.71
N GLU A 59 -14.45 11.03 -5.06
CA GLU A 59 -13.17 11.38 -5.69
C GLU A 59 -12.92 10.52 -6.94
N ILE A 60 -12.97 9.19 -6.81
CA ILE A 60 -12.68 8.25 -7.90
C ILE A 60 -13.62 8.49 -9.10
N LEU A 61 -14.92 8.67 -8.84
CA LEU A 61 -15.90 8.93 -9.91
C LEU A 61 -15.67 10.28 -10.60
N ARG A 62 -15.41 11.34 -9.82
CA ARG A 62 -15.10 12.67 -10.37
C ARG A 62 -13.85 12.63 -11.25
N ASP A 63 -12.84 11.91 -10.81
CA ASP A 63 -11.55 11.86 -11.50
C ASP A 63 -11.57 10.91 -12.72
N GLY A 64 -12.53 9.98 -12.81
CA GLY A 64 -12.66 9.03 -13.91
C GLY A 64 -11.53 7.98 -13.99
N MET A 65 -10.66 7.95 -12.98
CA MET A 65 -9.46 7.10 -12.93
C MET A 65 -9.13 6.68 -11.50
N LEU A 66 -8.45 5.54 -11.36
CA LEU A 66 -7.77 5.16 -10.12
C LEU A 66 -6.33 5.68 -10.14
N LYS A 67 -6.04 6.70 -9.33
CA LYS A 67 -4.71 7.35 -9.32
C LYS A 67 -3.57 6.42 -8.90
N TYR A 68 -3.81 5.50 -7.97
CA TYR A 68 -2.77 4.68 -7.33
C TYR A 68 -3.22 3.21 -7.20
N PRO A 69 -2.35 2.21 -7.44
CA PRO A 69 -2.65 0.79 -7.25
C PRO A 69 -2.76 0.43 -5.76
N ILE A 70 -3.53 -0.59 -5.43
CA ILE A 70 -3.48 -1.17 -4.07
C ILE A 70 -2.21 -2.01 -3.91
N ILE A 71 -1.87 -2.39 -2.68
CA ILE A 71 -0.77 -3.32 -2.39
C ILE A 71 -1.36 -4.53 -1.69
N ALA A 72 -0.99 -5.73 -2.13
CA ALA A 72 -1.46 -6.99 -1.53
C ALA A 72 -0.31 -8.01 -1.43
N ASP A 73 -0.43 -8.92 -0.47
CA ASP A 73 0.45 -10.08 -0.37
C ASP A 73 0.25 -11.01 -1.58
N GLU A 74 1.34 -11.43 -2.22
CA GLU A 74 1.31 -12.16 -3.48
C GLU A 74 0.69 -13.55 -3.36
N LYS A 75 0.86 -14.24 -2.22
CA LYS A 75 0.43 -15.63 -2.03
C LYS A 75 -1.00 -15.71 -1.54
N THR A 76 -1.36 -14.82 -0.62
CA THR A 76 -2.64 -14.86 0.10
C THR A 76 -3.68 -13.91 -0.48
N HIS A 77 -3.25 -12.92 -1.28
CA HIS A 77 -4.03 -11.77 -1.75
C HIS A 77 -4.64 -10.94 -0.62
N VAL A 78 -4.05 -10.99 0.58
CA VAL A 78 -4.43 -10.09 1.67
C VAL A 78 -3.99 -8.67 1.33
N ILE A 79 -4.93 -7.74 1.40
CA ILE A 79 -4.68 -6.32 1.11
C ILE A 79 -3.81 -5.76 2.23
N LEU A 80 -2.70 -5.11 1.89
CA LEU A 80 -1.80 -4.47 2.85
C LEU A 80 -1.96 -2.94 2.83
N ASP A 81 -2.25 -2.36 1.67
CA ASP A 81 -2.53 -0.92 1.56
C ASP A 81 -3.59 -0.67 0.48
N GLY A 82 -4.47 0.30 0.72
CA GLY A 82 -5.54 0.65 -0.21
C GLY A 82 -6.88 -0.05 0.03
N MET A 83 -7.15 -0.45 1.28
CA MET A 83 -8.43 -1.05 1.70
C MET A 83 -9.66 -0.26 1.20
N HIS A 84 -9.67 1.07 1.37
CA HIS A 84 -10.78 1.91 0.89
C HIS A 84 -10.87 2.02 -0.63
N ARG A 85 -9.75 1.94 -1.36
CA ARG A 85 -9.76 1.91 -2.83
C ARG A 85 -10.42 0.63 -3.34
N TRP A 86 -10.09 -0.50 -2.71
CA TRP A 86 -10.76 -1.77 -2.96
C TRP A 86 -12.26 -1.70 -2.62
N LEU A 87 -12.64 -1.18 -1.45
CA LEU A 87 -14.05 -1.01 -1.07
C LEU A 87 -14.81 -0.14 -2.06
N ALA A 88 -14.25 1.00 -2.46
CA ALA A 88 -14.87 1.93 -3.39
C ALA A 88 -15.12 1.26 -4.73
N LEU A 89 -14.10 0.62 -5.32
CA LEU A 89 -14.24 -0.05 -6.61
C LEU A 89 -15.20 -1.24 -6.55
N LYS A 90 -15.15 -2.05 -5.49
CA LYS A 90 -16.06 -3.18 -5.28
C LYS A 90 -17.50 -2.71 -5.13
N ASN A 91 -17.73 -1.67 -4.32
CA ASN A 91 -19.06 -1.10 -4.15
C ASN A 91 -19.61 -0.48 -5.44
N LEU A 92 -18.76 0.12 -6.27
CA LEU A 92 -19.13 0.67 -7.58
C LEU A 92 -19.31 -0.40 -8.67
N GLY A 93 -19.06 -1.67 -8.37
CA GLY A 93 -19.27 -2.79 -9.30
C GLY A 93 -18.11 -3.06 -10.27
N TYR A 94 -16.93 -2.47 -10.03
CA TYR A 94 -15.75 -2.80 -10.84
C TYR A 94 -15.25 -4.20 -10.53
N LYS A 95 -14.69 -4.88 -11.55
CA LYS A 95 -14.29 -6.29 -11.46
C LYS A 95 -12.79 -6.49 -11.38
N LEU A 96 -12.01 -5.53 -11.86
CA LEU A 96 -10.55 -5.56 -11.82
C LEU A 96 -10.02 -4.39 -10.99
N ILE A 97 -8.83 -4.55 -10.44
CA ILE A 97 -8.11 -3.50 -9.73
C ILE A 97 -6.59 -3.65 -9.97
N PRO A 98 -5.85 -2.55 -10.19
CA PRO A 98 -4.40 -2.57 -10.24
C PRO A 98 -3.79 -2.84 -8.86
N VAL A 99 -2.88 -3.80 -8.79
CA VAL A 99 -2.27 -4.30 -7.55
C VAL A 99 -0.76 -4.39 -7.70
N ILE A 100 -0.03 -3.88 -6.73
CA ILE A 100 1.38 -4.22 -6.49
C ILE A 100 1.39 -5.46 -5.60
N LEU A 101 1.99 -6.55 -6.09
CA LEU A 101 2.15 -7.77 -5.30
C LEU A 101 3.50 -7.77 -4.57
N VAL A 102 3.49 -8.19 -3.31
CA VAL A 102 4.69 -8.31 -2.48
C VAL A 102 4.68 -9.63 -1.70
N ASP A 103 5.83 -10.26 -1.49
CA ASP A 103 5.96 -11.40 -0.56
C ASP A 103 6.05 -10.88 0.88
N ALA A 104 4.91 -10.66 1.54
CA ALA A 104 4.87 -9.95 2.82
C ALA A 104 5.52 -10.75 3.95
N LEU A 105 5.36 -12.08 3.95
CA LEU A 105 5.89 -12.96 4.98
C LEU A 105 7.41 -13.12 4.91
N ARG A 106 8.00 -13.10 3.71
CA ARG A 106 9.46 -13.26 3.55
C ARG A 106 10.22 -11.94 3.50
N ASN A 107 9.56 -10.83 3.22
CA ASN A 107 10.21 -9.54 3.11
C ASN A 107 10.30 -8.83 4.46
N LEU A 108 11.39 -9.08 5.19
CA LEU A 108 11.68 -8.48 6.50
C LEU A 108 11.78 -6.94 6.49
N LYS A 109 11.83 -6.30 5.31
CA LYS A 109 11.81 -4.84 5.20
C LYS A 109 10.39 -4.26 5.25
N ILE A 110 9.35 -5.09 5.14
CA ILE A 110 7.97 -4.68 5.34
C ILE A 110 7.68 -4.74 6.83
N ARG A 111 7.46 -3.58 7.44
CA ARG A 111 7.07 -3.46 8.85
C ARG A 111 5.62 -3.04 8.99
N VAL A 112 5.00 -3.38 10.12
CA VAL A 112 3.62 -2.96 10.43
C VAL A 112 3.59 -2.29 11.80
N GLY A 113 3.24 -1.02 11.81
CA GLY A 113 2.92 -0.28 13.03
C GLY A 113 1.41 -0.05 13.17
N THR A 114 1.02 0.66 14.22
CA THR A 114 -0.34 1.18 14.44
C THR A 114 -0.47 2.63 13.99
N ARG A 115 0.62 3.42 14.09
CA ARG A 115 0.68 4.85 13.80
C ARG A 115 1.77 5.20 12.79
N ARG A 116 1.60 6.30 12.05
CA ARG A 116 2.57 6.81 11.06
C ARG A 116 3.98 6.98 11.62
N ILE A 117 4.10 7.45 12.86
CA ILE A 117 5.38 7.73 13.51
C ILE A 117 6.28 6.49 13.66
N HIS A 118 5.70 5.27 13.72
CA HIS A 118 6.44 4.00 13.81
C HIS A 118 7.28 3.68 12.56
N ARG A 119 7.13 4.49 11.50
CA ARG A 119 8.08 4.49 10.39
C ARG A 119 9.49 4.86 10.85
N TYR A 120 9.62 5.78 11.81
CA TYR A 120 10.88 6.40 12.20
C TYR A 120 11.35 5.99 13.59
N ILE A 121 10.41 5.66 14.47
CA ILE A 121 10.72 5.15 15.82
C ILE A 121 10.54 3.64 15.84
N THR A 122 11.41 2.95 16.58
CA THR A 122 11.26 1.52 16.87
C THR A 122 10.75 1.41 18.31
N ASP A 123 9.47 1.11 18.47
CA ASP A 123 8.91 0.72 19.75
C ASP A 123 8.36 -0.70 19.61
N SER A 124 9.07 -1.66 20.20
CA SER A 124 8.73 -3.08 20.11
C SER A 124 7.35 -3.41 20.70
N LYS A 125 6.75 -2.51 21.52
CA LYS A 125 5.44 -2.76 22.15
C LYS A 125 4.25 -2.49 21.23
N GLU A 126 4.42 -1.72 20.16
CA GLU A 126 3.33 -1.34 19.26
C GLU A 126 3.45 -1.90 17.83
N GLU A 127 4.40 -2.81 17.59
CA GLU A 127 4.50 -3.51 16.32
C GLU A 127 3.46 -4.63 16.20
N ILE A 128 2.77 -4.66 15.07
CA ILE A 128 1.86 -5.75 14.69
C ILE A 128 2.65 -6.70 13.82
N SER A 129 2.60 -8.01 14.09
CA SER A 129 3.25 -8.96 13.20
C SER A 129 2.53 -9.06 11.86
N ILE A 130 3.27 -9.23 10.76
CA ILE A 130 2.68 -9.38 9.44
C ILE A 130 1.81 -10.65 9.36
N GLU A 131 2.18 -11.70 10.10
CA GLU A 131 1.41 -12.94 10.24
C GLU A 131 0.01 -12.67 10.79
N LYS A 132 -0.12 -11.77 11.78
CA LYS A 132 -1.42 -11.39 12.34
C LYS A 132 -2.29 -10.69 11.31
N VAL A 133 -1.71 -9.84 10.47
CA VAL A 133 -2.41 -9.18 9.35
C VAL A 133 -2.90 -10.21 8.34
N ILE A 134 -2.03 -11.13 7.93
CA ILE A 134 -2.36 -12.20 6.98
C ILE A 134 -3.47 -13.11 7.56
N LEU A 135 -3.35 -13.52 8.83
CA LEU A 135 -4.36 -14.34 9.51
C LEU A 135 -5.72 -13.66 9.58
N ALA A 136 -5.78 -12.36 9.88
CA ALA A 136 -7.04 -11.61 9.86
C ALA A 136 -7.68 -11.61 8.47
N GLY A 137 -6.89 -11.44 7.41
CA GLY A 137 -7.39 -11.48 6.03
C GLY A 137 -7.83 -12.88 5.58
N LEU A 138 -7.11 -13.93 5.97
CA LEU A 138 -7.47 -15.31 5.63
C LEU A 138 -8.68 -15.83 6.40
N SER A 139 -8.81 -15.48 7.68
CA SER A 139 -9.94 -15.91 8.52
C SER A 139 -11.23 -15.11 8.26
N GLY A 140 -11.12 -13.90 7.69
CA GLY A 140 -12.23 -12.97 7.58
C GLY A 140 -12.60 -12.29 8.91
N GLN A 141 -11.86 -12.54 9.99
CA GLN A 141 -12.01 -11.84 11.27
C GLN A 141 -11.30 -10.49 11.20
N LEU A 142 -12.00 -9.52 10.63
CA LEU A 142 -11.43 -8.21 10.30
C LEU A 142 -11.10 -7.38 11.55
N MET A 143 -9.92 -6.75 11.53
CA MET A 143 -9.49 -5.80 12.55
C MET A 143 -10.31 -4.50 12.49
N LYS A 144 -10.22 -3.67 13.53
CA LYS A 144 -10.82 -2.32 13.53
C LYS A 144 -10.22 -1.45 12.41
N PRO A 145 -10.95 -0.46 11.89
CA PRO A 145 -10.42 0.42 10.85
C PRO A 145 -9.08 1.03 11.22
N ARG A 146 -8.14 1.04 10.27
CA ARG A 146 -6.81 1.65 10.43
C ARG A 146 -6.01 1.13 11.63
N SER A 147 -6.25 -0.11 12.05
CA SER A 147 -5.44 -0.78 13.08
C SER A 147 -3.99 -0.97 12.64
N THR A 148 -3.72 -0.88 11.33
CA THR A 148 -2.40 -1.18 10.74
C THR A 148 -1.86 -0.03 9.88
N ARG A 149 -0.53 0.13 9.91
CA ARG A 149 0.27 1.03 9.08
C ARG A 149 1.43 0.24 8.51
N HIS A 150 1.35 -0.10 7.23
CA HIS A 150 2.40 -0.81 6.54
C HIS A 150 3.48 0.14 6.02
N PHE A 151 4.73 -0.21 6.32
CA PHE A 151 5.91 0.52 5.89
C PHE A 151 6.68 -0.34 4.88
N PHE A 152 6.57 0.03 3.61
CA PHE A 152 7.26 -0.66 2.51
C PHE A 152 8.65 -0.06 2.26
N PRO A 153 9.62 -0.86 1.76
CA PRO A 153 10.95 -0.38 1.35
C PRO A 153 10.94 0.38 0.01
N PHE A 154 9.76 0.81 -0.44
CA PHE A 154 9.53 1.54 -1.67
C PHE A 154 8.43 2.59 -1.47
N SER A 155 8.38 3.58 -2.36
CA SER A 155 7.28 4.55 -2.35
C SER A 155 5.99 3.87 -2.78
N LYS A 156 4.98 3.89 -1.91
CA LYS A 156 3.62 3.44 -2.25
C LYS A 156 2.84 4.42 -3.14
N PHE A 157 3.35 5.63 -3.34
CA PHE A 157 2.73 6.65 -4.20
C PHE A 157 3.11 6.47 -5.67
N GLN A 158 2.95 5.24 -6.19
CA GLN A 158 3.15 4.92 -7.60
C GLN A 158 1.92 5.38 -8.40
N ARG A 159 1.98 6.58 -8.97
CA ARG A 159 0.85 7.14 -9.71
C ARG A 159 0.70 6.44 -11.07
N ILE A 160 -0.47 5.84 -11.29
CA ILE A 160 -0.79 5.10 -12.53
C ILE A 160 -1.93 5.76 -13.33
N ASN A 161 -2.78 6.57 -12.68
CA ASN A 161 -3.94 7.21 -13.32
C ASN A 161 -4.76 6.23 -14.19
N TYR A 162 -5.02 5.03 -13.68
CA TYR A 162 -5.59 3.95 -14.46
C TYR A 162 -7.07 4.23 -14.78
N PRO A 163 -7.47 4.34 -16.06
CA PRO A 163 -8.85 4.70 -16.41
C PRO A 163 -9.88 3.71 -15.90
N LEU A 164 -10.98 4.20 -15.30
CA LEU A 164 -11.98 3.32 -14.70
C LEU A 164 -12.70 2.42 -15.71
N HIS A 165 -12.90 2.88 -16.94
CA HIS A 165 -13.57 2.10 -17.98
C HIS A 165 -12.82 0.81 -18.32
N LEU A 166 -11.50 0.76 -18.10
CA LEU A 166 -10.66 -0.43 -18.32
C LEU A 166 -10.74 -1.44 -17.16
N LEU A 167 -11.32 -1.08 -16.01
CA LEU A 167 -11.43 -1.96 -14.85
C LEU A 167 -12.60 -2.96 -14.94
N LYS A 168 -13.37 -2.92 -16.02
CA LYS A 168 -14.59 -3.70 -16.27
C LYS A 168 -15.64 -3.47 -15.18
N LYS A 169 -16.87 -3.14 -15.59
CA LYS A 169 -17.94 -2.78 -14.66
C LYS A 169 -19.11 -3.75 -14.81
N ASP A 170 -19.72 -4.06 -13.68
CA ASP A 170 -20.93 -4.87 -13.54
C ASP A 170 -21.81 -4.20 -12.47
N LYS A 171 -22.79 -4.92 -11.94
CA LYS A 171 -23.66 -4.46 -10.87
C LYS A 171 -22.84 -4.08 -9.61
N PRO A 172 -23.19 -2.97 -8.95
CA PRO A 172 -22.69 -2.62 -7.62
C PRO A 172 -22.75 -3.79 -6.63
N GLN A 173 -21.73 -3.94 -5.81
CA GLN A 173 -21.68 -4.99 -4.78
C GLN A 173 -21.97 -4.39 -3.40
N ASP A 174 -22.71 -5.13 -2.57
CA ASP A 174 -22.84 -4.77 -1.16
C ASP A 174 -21.52 -5.03 -0.42
N VAL A 175 -21.01 -3.99 0.23
CA VAL A 175 -19.77 -4.02 1.02
C VAL A 175 -20.03 -3.79 2.50
N SER A 176 -21.28 -3.73 2.95
CA SER A 176 -21.66 -3.42 4.34
C SER A 176 -20.98 -4.35 5.35
N LYS A 177 -20.80 -5.62 4.99
CA LYS A 177 -20.07 -6.60 5.84
C LYS A 177 -18.60 -6.27 6.06
N TYR A 178 -17.99 -5.41 5.25
CA TYR A 178 -16.60 -4.96 5.40
C TYR A 178 -16.47 -3.60 6.09
N LEU A 179 -17.60 -2.95 6.40
CA LEU A 179 -17.61 -1.65 7.05
C LEU A 179 -17.69 -1.78 8.58
N ALA A 180 -17.08 -0.84 9.28
CA ALA A 180 -17.29 -0.64 10.70
C ALA A 180 -18.69 -0.05 10.93
N LYS A 181 -19.34 -0.50 12.01
CA LYS A 181 -20.58 0.11 12.49
C LYS A 181 -20.20 1.37 13.24
N MET A 182 -20.47 2.54 12.65
CA MET A 182 -20.11 3.84 13.20
C MET A 182 -21.23 4.83 12.90
N ASN A 183 -21.58 5.65 13.88
CA ASN A 183 -22.46 6.79 13.69
C ASN A 183 -21.67 7.99 13.11
N ARG A 184 -22.37 9.11 12.85
CA ARG A 184 -21.78 10.29 12.22
C ARG A 184 -20.71 10.96 13.10
N GLU A 185 -20.92 11.00 14.41
CA GLU A 185 -19.99 11.58 15.38
C GLU A 185 -18.72 10.74 15.49
N GLU A 186 -18.86 9.42 15.60
CA GLU A 186 -17.74 8.46 15.61
C GLU A 186 -16.93 8.56 14.31
N CYS A 187 -17.58 8.71 13.16
CA CYS A 187 -16.90 8.94 11.89
C CYS A 187 -16.13 10.26 11.89
N GLY A 188 -16.70 11.32 12.45
CA GLY A 188 -16.06 12.63 12.58
C GLY A 188 -14.83 12.58 13.49
N LEU A 189 -14.95 11.93 14.64
CA LEU A 189 -13.85 11.73 15.58
C LEU A 189 -12.71 10.94 14.94
N ALA A 190 -13.03 9.85 14.23
CA ALA A 190 -12.02 9.07 13.52
C ALA A 190 -11.26 9.92 12.48
N ILE A 191 -11.95 10.78 11.71
CA ILE A 191 -11.27 11.70 10.78
C ILE A 191 -10.33 12.66 11.52
N LYS A 192 -10.75 13.17 12.68
CA LYS A 192 -9.91 14.05 13.50
C LYS A 192 -8.66 13.32 13.99
N GLU A 193 -8.80 12.14 14.57
CA GLU A 193 -7.66 11.30 14.99
C GLU A 193 -6.68 11.03 13.84
N TRP A 194 -7.21 10.86 12.63
CA TRP A 194 -6.38 10.64 11.44
C TRP A 194 -5.60 11.88 11.01
N LEU A 195 -6.19 13.07 11.17
CA LEU A 195 -5.50 14.34 10.93
C LEU A 195 -4.42 14.57 12.00
N ASP A 196 -4.73 14.26 13.25
CA ASP A 196 -3.78 14.37 14.36
C ASP A 196 -2.56 13.45 14.14
N GLU A 197 -2.79 12.21 13.68
CA GLU A 197 -1.71 11.28 13.29
C GLU A 197 -0.83 11.82 12.15
N ILE A 198 -1.41 12.56 11.19
CA ILE A 198 -0.64 13.19 10.11
C ILE A 198 0.19 14.36 10.66
N SER A 199 -0.42 15.18 11.53
CA SER A 199 0.24 16.33 12.16
C SER A 199 1.43 15.90 13.02
N GLU A 200 1.30 14.82 13.79
CA GLU A 200 2.40 14.25 14.59
C GLU A 200 3.60 13.85 13.70
N GLU A 201 3.35 13.18 12.57
CA GLU A 201 4.43 12.82 11.64
C GLU A 201 5.10 14.06 11.03
N LEU A 202 4.32 15.09 10.67
CA LEU A 202 4.86 16.34 10.14
C LEU A 202 5.73 17.08 11.16
N GLU A 203 5.31 17.11 12.42
CA GLU A 203 6.09 17.70 13.51
C GLU A 203 7.42 16.96 13.70
N PHE A 204 7.38 15.63 13.77
CA PHE A 204 8.58 14.80 13.87
C PHE A 204 9.55 15.05 12.72
N LEU A 205 9.06 15.02 11.47
CA LEU A 205 9.88 15.26 10.29
C LEU A 205 10.48 16.67 10.26
N THR A 206 9.74 17.67 10.73
CA THR A 206 10.22 19.04 10.86
C THR A 206 11.38 19.13 11.86
N LYS A 207 11.27 18.46 13.01
CA LYS A 207 12.36 18.37 13.98
C LYS A 207 13.58 17.66 13.39
N ARG A 208 13.39 16.49 12.77
CA ARG A 208 14.50 15.72 12.19
C ARG A 208 15.21 16.50 11.08
N LYS A 209 14.47 17.24 10.25
CA LYS A 209 15.04 18.13 9.24
C LYS A 209 15.98 19.16 9.86
N LYS A 210 15.55 19.85 10.93
CA LYS A 210 16.37 20.86 11.63
C LYS A 210 17.67 20.26 12.18
N GLU A 211 17.61 19.04 12.73
CA GLU A 211 18.81 18.33 13.24
C GLU A 211 19.81 18.06 12.10
N VAL A 212 19.35 17.50 10.97
CA VAL A 212 20.22 17.21 9.82
C VAL A 212 20.77 18.49 9.19
N GLU A 213 19.99 19.57 9.14
CA GLU A 213 20.46 20.88 8.66
C GLU A 213 21.56 21.47 9.56
N LYS A 214 21.48 21.24 10.88
CA LYS A 214 22.53 21.62 11.83
C LYS A 214 23.80 20.79 11.60
N GLU A 215 23.68 19.46 11.52
CA GLU A 215 24.81 18.55 11.23
C GLU A 215 25.54 18.95 9.94
N LYS A 216 24.77 19.23 8.86
CA LYS A 216 25.32 19.70 7.58
C LYS A 216 26.10 21.01 7.73
N ARG A 217 25.56 21.97 8.50
CA ARG A 217 26.21 23.27 8.73
C ARG A 217 27.52 23.11 9.49
N GLU A 218 27.53 22.31 10.54
CA GLU A 218 28.73 22.02 11.33
C GLU A 218 29.81 21.33 10.49
N PHE A 219 29.42 20.37 9.65
CA PHE A 219 30.34 19.71 8.73
C PHE A 219 30.97 20.69 7.72
N LEU A 220 30.17 21.58 7.12
CA LEU A 220 30.66 22.61 6.20
C LEU A 220 31.64 23.58 6.88
N ASN A 221 31.43 23.91 8.15
CA ASN A 221 32.36 24.76 8.90
C ASN A 221 33.70 24.04 9.11
N ARG A 222 33.70 22.76 9.50
CA ARG A 222 34.94 21.97 9.66
C ARG A 222 35.76 21.90 8.38
N ILE A 223 35.11 21.77 7.21
CA ILE A 223 35.80 21.77 5.90
C ILE A 223 36.47 23.12 5.66
N LYS A 224 35.79 24.24 5.95
CA LYS A 224 36.36 25.60 5.78
C LYS A 224 37.55 25.84 6.69
N ASP A 225 37.47 25.41 7.94
CA ASP A 225 38.56 25.56 8.90
C ASP A 225 39.78 24.75 8.47
N PHE A 226 39.57 23.52 7.99
CA PHE A 226 40.62 22.68 7.41
C PHE A 226 41.28 23.34 6.19
N THR A 227 40.51 23.82 5.21
CA THR A 227 41.08 24.44 4.00
C THR A 227 41.80 25.76 4.27
N ASN A 228 41.35 26.53 5.27
CA ASN A 228 42.06 27.73 5.72
C ASN A 228 43.37 27.41 6.43
N GLY A 229 43.48 26.25 7.09
CA GLY A 229 44.72 25.77 7.72
C GLY A 229 45.84 25.37 6.75
N PHE A 230 45.54 25.08 5.47
CA PHE A 230 46.56 24.79 4.43
C PHE A 230 47.06 26.04 3.70
N LYS A 231 46.50 27.22 3.97
CA LYS A 231 46.92 28.48 3.34
C LYS A 231 48.00 29.22 4.15
N VAL A 232 48.69 28.53 5.04
CA VAL A 232 49.83 29.05 5.84
C VAL A 232 51.12 28.41 5.38
#